data_AF-A0A957H947-F1
#
_entry.id   AF-A0A957H947-F1
#
_cell.length_a   1.000
_cell.length_b   1.000
_cell.length_c   1.000
_cell.angle_alpha   90.00
_cell.angle_beta   90.00
_cell.angle_gamma   90.00
#
_symmetry.space_group_name_H-M   'P 1'
#
loop_
_entity.id
_entity.type
_entity.pdbx_description
1 polymer ?
#
loop_
_entity_poly.entity_id
_entity_poly.type
_entity_poly.pdbx_seq_one_letter_code
_entity_poly.pdbx_strand_id
1 'polypeptide(L)'
;DEVPIIGITNGIHTRTWLAPEMGELLERYVGDSWRRLPTSEVPWGEVEKIPSAELWRTHERGRERLVSFVRERATAQAKRVGLPSHQVHALSEVLDPTALTIGFARRFATYKRATLLFRDKARLHALLTDEERPVQFIFAGKAHPQDTPAKERIKELVHFARDPAVRRRIVFLEEYDMGVARQLVQG
;
A
#
# COMPACT_ATOMS: atom_id res chain seq x y z
N ASP A 1 33.80 -35.65 -1.78
CA ASP A 1 33.03 -34.69 -2.59
C ASP A 1 31.97 -34.03 -1.74
N GLU A 2 32.07 -32.72 -1.52
CA GLU A 2 31.04 -31.94 -0.81
C GLU A 2 29.90 -31.58 -1.76
N VAL A 3 28.66 -31.75 -1.28
CA VAL A 3 27.46 -31.34 -2.01
C VAL A 3 27.38 -29.80 -2.01
N PRO A 4 27.24 -29.14 -3.17
CA PRO A 4 27.25 -27.68 -3.23
C PRO A 4 26.02 -27.08 -2.53
N ILE A 5 26.26 -26.10 -1.66
CA ILE A 5 25.20 -25.29 -1.03
C ILE A 5 24.74 -24.24 -2.04
N ILE A 6 23.49 -24.36 -2.48
CA ILE A 6 22.83 -23.39 -3.38
C ILE A 6 21.70 -22.65 -2.67
N GLY A 7 21.46 -21.40 -3.07
CA GLY A 7 20.34 -20.60 -2.59
C GLY A 7 19.09 -20.77 -3.45
N ILE A 8 17.91 -20.84 -2.82
CA ILE A 8 16.61 -20.80 -3.51
C ILE A 8 15.98 -19.44 -3.21
N THR A 9 15.73 -18.65 -4.25
CA THR A 9 15.07 -17.34 -4.10
C THR A 9 13.57 -17.54 -3.90
N ASN A 10 13.00 -16.84 -2.92
CA ASN A 10 11.56 -16.89 -2.66
C ASN A 10 10.76 -16.29 -3.82
N GLY A 11 9.57 -16.84 -4.08
CA GLY A 11 8.62 -16.34 -5.06
C GLY A 11 7.26 -15.98 -4.44
N ILE A 12 6.36 -15.49 -5.29
CA ILE A 12 4.95 -15.22 -4.94
C ILE A 12 4.03 -15.87 -5.97
N HIS A 13 2.78 -16.16 -5.58
CA HIS A 13 1.76 -16.60 -6.52
C HIS A 13 1.13 -15.38 -7.21
N THR A 14 1.51 -15.12 -8.47
CA THR A 14 1.15 -13.90 -9.22
C THR A 14 -0.37 -13.67 -9.27
N ARG A 15 -1.15 -14.72 -9.51
CA ARG A 15 -2.63 -14.64 -9.61
C ARG A 15 -3.32 -14.21 -8.31
N THR A 16 -2.67 -14.36 -7.16
CA THR A 16 -3.20 -13.88 -5.87
C THR A 16 -3.01 -12.37 -5.70
N TRP A 17 -1.90 -11.84 -6.20
CA TRP A 17 -1.43 -10.48 -5.90
C TRP A 17 -1.71 -9.48 -7.01
N LEU A 18 -1.78 -9.94 -8.25
CA LEU A 18 -2.04 -9.08 -9.41
C LEU A 18 -3.50 -8.60 -9.38
N ALA A 19 -3.73 -7.35 -9.80
CA ALA A 19 -5.07 -6.83 -10.00
C ALA A 19 -5.75 -7.55 -11.18
N PRO A 20 -7.04 -7.88 -11.13
CA PRO A 20 -7.74 -8.52 -12.24
C PRO A 20 -7.56 -7.76 -13.57
N GLU A 21 -7.66 -6.43 -13.54
CA GLU A 21 -7.53 -5.58 -14.72
C GLU A 21 -6.11 -5.60 -15.30
N MET A 22 -5.09 -5.70 -14.43
CA MET A 22 -3.71 -5.89 -14.88
C MET A 22 -3.53 -7.28 -15.48
N GLY A 23 -4.20 -8.30 -14.94
CA GLY A 23 -4.22 -9.64 -15.52
C GLY A 23 -4.83 -9.68 -16.92
N GLU A 24 -5.96 -9.00 -17.12
CA GLU A 24 -6.59 -8.85 -18.44
C GLU A 24 -5.67 -8.12 -19.43
N LEU A 25 -4.96 -7.09 -18.96
CA LEU A 25 -3.99 -6.37 -19.77
C LEU A 25 -2.83 -7.30 -20.19
N LEU A 26 -2.24 -8.03 -19.24
CA LEU A 26 -1.18 -8.99 -19.55
C LEU A 26 -1.67 -10.10 -20.48
N GLU A 27 -2.90 -10.58 -20.33
CA GLU A 27 -3.46 -11.60 -21.20
C GLU A 27 -3.62 -11.11 -22.64
N ARG A 28 -3.97 -9.84 -22.84
CA ARG A 28 -4.10 -9.26 -24.19
C ARG A 28 -2.77 -9.13 -24.92
N TYR A 29 -1.71 -8.77 -24.21
CA TYR A 29 -0.41 -8.46 -24.83
C TYR A 29 0.58 -9.63 -24.77
N VAL A 30 0.65 -10.33 -23.63
CA VAL A 30 1.57 -11.46 -23.39
C VAL A 30 0.90 -12.81 -23.72
N GLY A 31 -0.42 -12.83 -23.90
CA GLY A 31 -1.21 -14.05 -24.08
C GLY A 31 -1.38 -14.82 -22.78
N ASP A 32 -2.12 -15.92 -22.81
CA ASP A 32 -2.40 -16.75 -21.62
C ASP A 32 -1.17 -17.52 -21.08
N SER A 33 -0.01 -17.35 -21.72
CA SER A 33 1.29 -17.90 -21.30
C SER A 33 1.65 -17.47 -19.88
N TRP A 34 1.41 -16.22 -19.51
CA TRP A 34 1.79 -15.68 -18.19
C TRP A 34 1.05 -16.35 -17.02
N ARG A 35 -0.12 -16.96 -17.28
CA ARG A 35 -0.90 -17.69 -16.28
C ARG A 35 -0.48 -19.16 -16.16
N ARG A 36 0.06 -19.74 -17.22
CA ARG A 36 0.27 -21.19 -17.38
C ARG A 36 1.73 -21.63 -17.30
N LEU A 37 2.66 -20.77 -17.72
CA LEU A 37 4.08 -21.09 -17.79
C LEU A 37 4.84 -20.61 -16.55
N PRO A 38 5.98 -21.24 -16.21
CA PRO A 38 6.95 -20.66 -15.29
C PRO A 38 7.36 -19.26 -15.75
N THR A 39 7.62 -18.34 -14.81
CA THR A 39 7.98 -16.94 -15.11
C THR A 39 9.14 -16.82 -16.11
N SER A 40 10.08 -17.76 -16.11
CA SER A 40 11.24 -17.80 -17.03
C SER A 40 10.89 -18.10 -18.48
N GLU A 41 9.72 -18.69 -18.74
CA GLU A 41 9.27 -19.11 -20.07
C GLU A 41 8.22 -18.17 -20.67
N VAL A 42 7.76 -17.19 -19.88
CA VAL A 42 6.80 -16.18 -20.33
C VAL A 42 7.53 -15.13 -21.18
N PRO A 43 6.99 -14.75 -22.35
CA PRO A 43 7.59 -13.75 -23.23
C PRO A 43 7.37 -12.33 -22.69
N TRP A 44 8.00 -11.99 -21.56
CA TRP A 44 7.81 -10.69 -20.89
C TRP A 44 8.19 -9.48 -21.76
N GLY A 45 8.98 -9.66 -22.83
CA GLY A 45 9.25 -8.60 -23.80
C GLY A 45 7.99 -8.04 -24.46
N GLU A 46 6.90 -8.81 -24.53
CA GLU A 46 5.62 -8.35 -25.07
C GLU A 46 4.97 -7.25 -24.21
N VAL A 47 5.36 -7.12 -22.93
CA VAL A 47 4.91 -6.04 -22.04
C VAL A 47 5.32 -4.66 -22.58
N GLU A 48 6.43 -4.56 -23.30
CA GLU A 48 6.88 -3.28 -23.88
C GLU A 48 5.94 -2.76 -24.98
N LYS A 49 5.07 -3.61 -25.52
CA LYS A 49 4.06 -3.25 -26.52
C LYS A 49 2.80 -2.64 -25.91
N ILE A 50 2.66 -2.68 -24.57
CA ILE A 50 1.51 -2.09 -23.87
C ILE A 50 1.60 -0.57 -23.99
N PRO A 51 0.60 0.12 -24.57
CA PRO A 51 0.58 1.57 -24.62
C PRO A 51 0.61 2.17 -23.21
N SER A 52 1.50 3.14 -22.98
CA SER A 52 1.67 3.75 -21.64
C SER A 52 0.36 4.32 -21.08
N ALA A 53 -0.49 4.89 -21.94
CA ALA A 53 -1.81 5.41 -21.54
C ALA A 53 -2.75 4.30 -21.04
N GLU A 54 -2.67 3.09 -21.60
CA GLU A 54 -3.50 1.98 -21.15
C GLU A 54 -2.99 1.39 -19.83
N LEU A 55 -1.67 1.23 -19.72
CA LEU A 55 -1.04 0.82 -18.46
C LEU A 55 -1.37 1.79 -17.34
N TRP A 56 -1.26 3.09 -17.61
CA TRP A 56 -1.54 4.16 -16.66
C TRP A 56 -3.01 4.15 -16.21
N ARG A 57 -3.98 4.12 -17.14
CA ARG A 57 -5.41 4.02 -16.80
C ARG A 57 -5.72 2.79 -15.95
N THR A 58 -5.06 1.66 -16.22
CA THR A 58 -5.23 0.43 -15.45
C THR A 58 -4.73 0.60 -14.02
N HIS A 59 -3.59 1.28 -13.85
CA HIS A 59 -3.06 1.63 -12.55
C HIS A 59 -3.95 2.64 -11.79
N GLU A 60 -4.46 3.68 -12.46
CA GLU A 60 -5.38 4.67 -11.88
C GLU A 60 -6.64 4.01 -11.32
N ARG A 61 -7.27 3.09 -12.07
CA ARG A 61 -8.42 2.30 -11.58
C ARG A 61 -8.08 1.50 -10.32
N GLY A 62 -6.89 0.91 -10.27
CA GLY A 62 -6.40 0.21 -9.08
C GLY A 62 -6.29 1.14 -7.87
N ARG A 63 -5.76 2.35 -8.09
CA ARG A 63 -5.58 3.36 -7.04
C ARG A 63 -6.91 3.95 -6.55
N GLU A 64 -7.88 4.20 -7.43
CA GLU A 64 -9.24 4.62 -7.06
C GLU A 64 -9.94 3.60 -6.15
N ARG A 65 -9.82 2.32 -6.52
CA ARG A 65 -10.33 1.22 -5.70
C ARG A 65 -9.60 1.14 -4.35
N LEU A 66 -8.28 1.30 -4.34
CA LEU A 66 -7.51 1.33 -3.10
C LEU A 66 -7.97 2.47 -2.17
N VAL A 67 -8.16 3.68 -2.70
CA VAL A 67 -8.65 4.82 -1.91
C VAL A 67 -10.04 4.53 -1.33
N SER A 68 -10.94 3.98 -2.13
CA SER A 68 -12.29 3.59 -1.67
C SER A 68 -12.22 2.54 -0.56
N PHE A 69 -11.43 1.49 -0.75
CA PHE A 69 -11.20 0.45 0.25
C PHE A 69 -10.63 1.00 1.57
N VAL A 70 -9.65 1.91 1.48
CA VAL A 70 -9.03 2.53 2.65
C VAL A 70 -10.04 3.39 3.41
N ARG A 71 -10.84 4.19 2.72
CA ARG A 71 -11.91 5.02 3.32
C ARG A 71 -12.92 4.16 4.07
N GLU A 72 -13.41 3.09 3.45
CA GLU A 72 -14.35 2.16 4.07
C GLU A 72 -13.76 1.53 5.34
N ARG A 73 -12.52 1.02 5.24
CA ARG A 73 -11.87 0.32 6.35
C ARG A 73 -11.52 1.26 7.50
N ALA A 74 -10.99 2.45 7.21
CA ALA A 74 -10.71 3.46 8.21
C ALA A 74 -11.99 3.93 8.91
N THR A 75 -13.08 4.14 8.17
CA THR A 75 -14.39 4.50 8.71
C THR A 75 -14.92 3.42 9.65
N ALA A 76 -14.85 2.14 9.25
CA ALA A 76 -15.27 1.02 10.08
C ALA A 76 -14.43 0.91 11.37
N GLN A 77 -13.11 1.10 11.26
CA GLN A 77 -12.19 1.13 12.41
C GLN A 77 -12.55 2.26 13.38
N ALA A 78 -12.77 3.48 12.88
CA ALA A 78 -13.14 4.64 13.69
C ALA A 78 -14.48 4.45 14.43
N LYS A 79 -15.48 3.88 13.75
CA LYS A 79 -16.77 3.54 14.38
C LYS A 79 -16.60 2.50 15.50
N ARG A 80 -15.81 1.45 15.26
CA ARG A 80 -15.57 0.38 16.24
C ARG A 80 -14.91 0.90 17.53
N VAL A 81 -14.00 1.88 17.43
CA VAL A 81 -13.34 2.47 18.60
C VAL A 81 -14.11 3.65 19.21
N GLY A 82 -15.30 3.96 18.69
CA GLY A 82 -16.19 4.99 19.24
C GLY A 82 -15.73 6.42 18.97
N LEU A 83 -15.05 6.70 17.85
CA LEU A 83 -14.70 8.08 17.51
C LEU A 83 -15.97 8.93 17.24
N PRO A 84 -15.93 10.24 17.54
CA PRO A 84 -17.04 11.14 17.25
C PRO A 84 -17.45 11.15 15.77
N SER A 85 -18.75 11.33 15.49
CA SER A 85 -19.30 11.28 14.12
C SER A 85 -18.60 12.20 13.13
N HIS A 86 -18.15 13.39 13.55
CA HIS A 86 -17.41 14.31 12.68
C HIS A 86 -16.03 13.77 12.27
N GLN A 87 -15.36 13.01 13.14
CA GLN A 87 -14.08 12.37 12.81
C GLN A 87 -14.29 11.17 11.89
N VAL A 88 -15.36 10.40 12.14
CA VAL A 88 -15.76 9.30 11.25
C VAL A 88 -16.08 9.83 9.85
N HIS A 89 -16.79 10.95 9.74
CA HIS A 89 -17.11 11.56 8.45
C HIS A 89 -15.87 12.11 7.74
N ALA A 90 -14.90 12.68 8.46
CA ALA A 90 -13.65 13.12 7.86
C ALA A 90 -12.89 11.97 7.15
N LEU A 91 -13.08 10.71 7.59
CA LEU A 91 -12.46 9.53 6.96
C LEU A 91 -13.08 9.13 5.62
N SER A 92 -14.27 9.64 5.25
CA SER A 92 -14.76 9.44 3.88
C SER A 92 -14.08 10.35 2.86
N GLU A 93 -13.32 11.35 3.32
CA GLU A 93 -12.63 12.33 2.47
C GLU A 93 -11.11 12.21 2.52
N VAL A 94 -10.57 11.19 3.20
CA VAL A 94 -9.11 10.96 3.22
C VAL A 94 -8.64 10.38 1.90
N LEU A 95 -7.39 10.71 1.56
CA LEU A 95 -6.70 10.29 0.36
C LEU A 95 -7.32 10.81 -0.92
N ASP A 96 -6.47 11.07 -1.88
CA ASP A 96 -6.78 11.54 -3.22
C ASP A 96 -6.27 10.48 -4.22
N PRO A 97 -7.13 9.94 -5.10
CA PRO A 97 -6.72 8.95 -6.08
C PRO A 97 -5.76 9.51 -7.15
N THR A 98 -5.62 10.83 -7.28
CA THR A 98 -4.68 11.43 -8.23
C THR A 98 -3.29 11.65 -7.61
N ALA A 99 -3.20 11.68 -6.28
CA ALA A 99 -1.95 11.93 -5.55
C ALA A 99 -1.01 10.72 -5.54
N LEU A 100 0.29 10.99 -5.40
CA LEU A 100 1.30 9.95 -5.21
C LEU A 100 1.05 9.23 -3.89
N THR A 101 0.71 7.95 -3.96
CA THR A 101 0.40 7.12 -2.79
C THR A 101 1.56 6.21 -2.45
N ILE A 102 2.04 6.29 -1.21
CA ILE A 102 3.14 5.47 -0.71
C ILE A 102 2.61 4.52 0.36
N GLY A 103 2.60 3.23 0.04
CA GLY A 103 2.22 2.16 0.96
C GLY A 103 3.38 1.69 1.83
N PHE A 104 3.20 1.66 3.16
CA PHE A 104 4.10 1.00 4.10
C PHE A 104 3.34 -0.09 4.87
N ALA A 105 3.34 -1.31 4.31
CA ALA A 105 2.50 -2.41 4.77
C ALA A 105 3.34 -3.59 5.29
N ARG A 106 3.79 -3.53 6.55
CA ARG A 106 4.77 -4.48 7.12
C ARG A 106 4.52 -4.66 8.61
N ARG A 107 4.93 -5.81 9.18
CA ARG A 107 5.03 -5.93 10.65
C ARG A 107 5.91 -4.81 11.20
N PHE A 108 5.42 -4.05 12.17
CA PHE A 108 6.20 -3.02 12.84
C PHE A 108 7.16 -3.71 13.79
N ALA A 109 8.41 -3.84 13.35
CA ALA A 109 9.53 -4.29 14.15
C ALA A 109 10.60 -3.20 14.11
N THR A 110 11.32 -3.03 15.21
CA THR A 110 12.34 -1.97 15.36
C THR A 110 13.37 -1.93 14.23
N TYR A 111 13.78 -3.09 13.70
CA TYR A 111 14.73 -3.21 12.60
C TYR A 111 14.19 -2.77 11.22
N LYS A 112 12.86 -2.70 11.02
CA LYS A 112 12.25 -2.32 9.73
C LYS A 112 12.12 -0.81 9.52
N ARG A 113 12.61 0.01 10.47
CA ARG A 113 12.82 1.46 10.34
C ARG A 113 11.63 2.27 9.78
N ALA A 114 10.39 1.87 10.10
CA ALA A 114 9.18 2.62 9.75
C ALA A 114 9.21 4.09 10.24
N THR A 115 10.05 4.38 11.24
CA THR A 115 10.24 5.70 11.84
C THR A 115 11.19 6.62 11.08
N LEU A 116 11.85 6.16 10.01
CA LEU A 116 12.74 7.04 9.24
C LEU A 116 11.99 8.26 8.70
N LEU A 117 10.73 8.09 8.30
CA LEU A 117 9.86 9.18 7.86
C LEU A 117 9.60 10.22 8.98
N PHE A 118 9.62 9.79 10.24
CA PHE A 118 9.39 10.65 11.40
C PHE A 118 10.66 11.27 11.98
N ARG A 119 11.84 10.93 11.44
CA ARG A 119 13.10 11.55 11.87
C ARG A 119 13.11 13.06 11.58
N ASP A 120 12.45 13.46 10.49
CA ASP A 120 12.29 14.86 10.09
C ASP A 120 10.81 15.14 9.82
N LYS A 121 10.07 15.42 10.90
CA LYS A 121 8.63 15.70 10.84
C LYS A 121 8.32 16.98 10.07
N ALA A 122 9.21 17.98 10.12
CA ALA A 122 9.03 19.23 9.40
C ALA A 122 9.07 19.00 7.89
N ARG A 123 10.05 18.22 7.42
CA ARG A 123 10.11 17.79 6.02
C ARG A 123 8.92 16.93 5.62
N LEU A 124 8.54 15.96 6.45
CA LEU A 124 7.37 15.13 6.18
C LEU A 124 6.09 15.98 6.07
N HIS A 125 5.90 16.93 6.99
CA HIS A 125 4.78 17.86 6.94
C HIS A 125 4.79 18.67 5.65
N ALA A 126 5.93 19.28 5.27
CA ALA A 126 6.06 20.04 4.04
C ALA A 126 5.69 19.22 2.78
N LEU A 127 6.10 17.95 2.72
CA LEU A 127 5.75 17.05 1.61
C LEU A 127 4.24 16.74 1.54
N LEU A 128 3.57 16.63 2.70
CA LEU A 128 2.16 16.28 2.77
C LEU A 128 1.25 17.48 2.51
N THR A 129 1.75 18.69 2.75
CA THR A 129 1.00 19.94 2.55
C THR A 129 1.33 20.62 1.21
N ASP A 130 2.14 20.00 0.35
CA ASP A 130 2.41 20.49 -1.00
C ASP A 130 1.19 20.21 -1.90
N GLU A 131 0.48 21.26 -2.31
CA GLU A 131 -0.71 21.16 -3.16
C GLU A 131 -0.35 20.96 -4.64
N GLU A 132 0.84 21.39 -5.09
CA GLU A 132 1.29 21.21 -6.48
C GLU A 132 1.82 19.79 -6.72
N ARG A 133 2.38 19.17 -5.68
CA ARG A 133 2.98 17.83 -5.73
C ARG A 133 2.44 16.95 -4.59
N PRO A 134 1.15 16.58 -4.64
CA PRO A 134 0.51 15.92 -3.52
C PRO A 134 1.08 14.51 -3.28
N VAL A 135 1.55 14.28 -2.06
CA VAL A 135 2.01 12.98 -1.57
C VAL A 135 1.13 12.52 -0.41
N GLN A 136 0.84 11.23 -0.35
CA GLN A 136 0.09 10.60 0.73
C GLN A 136 0.64 9.24 1.11
N PHE A 137 0.36 8.81 2.34
CA PHE A 137 0.86 7.55 2.90
C PHE A 137 -0.26 6.68 3.44
N ILE A 138 -0.15 5.39 3.14
CA ILE A 138 -0.97 4.35 3.77
C ILE A 138 -0.05 3.45 4.57
N PHE A 139 -0.18 3.46 5.88
CA PHE A 139 0.52 2.55 6.76
C PHE A 139 -0.40 1.38 7.12
N ALA A 140 0.12 0.16 7.08
CA ALA A 140 -0.61 -1.01 7.54
C ALA A 140 0.34 -1.97 8.27
N GLY A 141 -0.10 -2.52 9.39
CA GLY A 141 0.71 -3.49 10.11
C GLY A 141 0.26 -3.73 11.54
N LYS A 142 1.00 -4.64 12.18
CA LYS A 142 0.85 -4.96 13.61
C LYS A 142 2.22 -4.87 14.27
N ALA A 143 2.27 -4.35 15.49
CA ALA A 143 3.41 -4.50 16.38
C ALA A 143 3.28 -5.83 17.14
N HIS A 144 4.40 -6.46 17.47
CA HIS A 144 4.37 -7.63 18.36
C HIS A 144 3.85 -7.22 19.74
N PRO A 145 3.05 -8.05 20.45
CA PRO A 145 2.51 -7.69 21.77
C PRO A 145 3.59 -7.32 22.80
N GLN A 146 4.80 -7.85 22.66
CA GLN A 146 5.93 -7.57 23.55
C GLN A 146 6.90 -6.48 23.03
N ASP A 147 6.71 -5.97 21.81
CA ASP A 147 7.57 -4.92 21.22
C ASP A 147 7.01 -3.53 21.56
N THR A 148 7.26 -3.09 22.81
CA THR A 148 6.87 -1.75 23.30
C THR A 148 7.40 -0.62 22.41
N PRO A 149 8.66 -0.62 21.96
CA PRO A 149 9.16 0.40 21.04
C PRO A 149 8.35 0.48 19.72
N ALA A 150 7.95 -0.65 19.13
CA ALA A 150 7.12 -0.64 17.93
C ALA A 150 5.72 -0.04 18.19
N LYS A 151 5.12 -0.30 19.35
CA LYS A 151 3.81 0.25 19.73
C LYS A 151 3.85 1.76 19.91
N GLU A 152 4.87 2.29 20.60
CA GLU A 152 5.04 3.74 20.78
C GLU A 152 5.19 4.47 19.44
N ARG A 153 5.87 3.84 18.47
CA ARG A 153 6.03 4.38 17.11
C ARG A 153 4.71 4.43 16.34
N ILE A 154 3.88 3.38 16.45
CA ILE A 154 2.53 3.40 15.87
C ILE A 154 1.70 4.51 16.51
N LYS A 155 1.79 4.67 17.83
CA LYS A 155 1.09 5.74 18.56
C LYS A 155 1.52 7.13 18.10
N GLU A 156 2.82 7.36 17.90
CA GLU A 156 3.37 8.60 17.36
C GLU A 156 2.85 8.88 15.94
N LEU A 157 2.85 7.88 15.06
CA LEU A 157 2.28 7.97 13.71
C LEU A 157 0.79 8.33 13.75
N VAL A 158 0.00 7.63 14.56
CA VAL A 158 -1.44 7.90 14.70
C VAL A 158 -1.69 9.28 15.28
N HIS A 159 -0.83 9.75 16.19
CA HIS A 159 -0.91 11.10 16.73
C HIS A 159 -0.60 12.16 15.66
N PHE A 160 0.48 11.98 14.88
CA PHE A 160 0.83 12.86 13.78
C PHE A 160 -0.27 12.92 12.71
N ALA A 161 -0.88 11.78 12.38
CA ALA A 161 -1.98 11.70 11.42
C ALA A 161 -3.26 12.44 11.85
N ARG A 162 -3.35 12.90 13.11
CA ARG A 162 -4.49 13.71 13.60
C ARG A 162 -4.33 15.20 13.32
N ASP A 163 -3.13 15.66 12.98
CA ASP A 163 -2.89 17.07 12.64
C ASP A 163 -3.80 17.48 11.47
N PRO A 164 -4.65 18.51 11.62
CA PRO A 164 -5.56 18.98 10.58
C PRO A 164 -4.90 19.25 9.22
N ALA A 165 -3.62 19.66 9.21
CA ALA A 165 -2.89 19.96 7.99
C ALA A 165 -2.57 18.70 7.16
N VAL A 166 -2.39 17.55 7.81
CA VAL A 166 -1.95 16.31 7.14
C VAL A 166 -2.94 15.15 7.22
N ARG A 167 -4.01 15.26 8.04
CA ARG A 167 -4.97 14.17 8.30
C ARG A 167 -5.67 13.60 7.07
N ARG A 168 -5.72 14.36 5.97
CA ARG A 168 -6.27 13.90 4.69
C ARG A 168 -5.26 13.10 3.86
N ARG A 169 -3.98 13.10 4.22
CA ARG A 169 -2.87 12.51 3.44
C ARG A 169 -2.20 11.33 4.13
N ILE A 170 -2.56 11.01 5.38
CA ILE A 170 -2.01 9.84 6.09
C ILE A 170 -3.14 9.00 6.67
N VAL A 171 -3.11 7.70 6.38
CA VAL A 171 -4.01 6.72 6.98
C VAL A 171 -3.21 5.56 7.58
N PHE A 172 -3.62 5.12 8.77
CA PHE A 172 -3.13 3.88 9.39
C PHE A 172 -4.25 2.84 9.41
N LEU A 173 -4.03 1.71 8.74
CA LEU A 173 -4.94 0.56 8.73
C LEU A 173 -4.49 -0.49 9.75
N GLU A 174 -5.37 -0.75 10.72
CA GLU A 174 -5.24 -1.87 11.65
C GLU A 174 -5.50 -3.21 10.94
N GLU A 175 -5.15 -4.32 11.61
CA GLU A 175 -5.50 -5.67 11.15
C GLU A 175 -5.00 -6.00 9.74
N TYR A 176 -3.72 -5.72 9.47
CA TYR A 176 -3.05 -6.13 8.23
C TYR A 176 -3.06 -7.66 8.09
N ASP A 177 -3.76 -8.12 7.06
CA ASP A 177 -3.88 -9.50 6.63
C ASP A 177 -3.65 -9.61 5.11
N MET A 178 -3.81 -10.80 4.54
CA MET A 178 -3.64 -10.99 3.09
C MET A 178 -4.66 -10.21 2.25
N GLY A 179 -5.85 -9.92 2.78
CA GLY A 179 -6.87 -9.14 2.08
C GLY A 179 -6.45 -7.68 1.95
N VAL A 180 -6.03 -7.06 3.05
CA VAL A 180 -5.48 -5.69 3.06
C VAL A 180 -4.23 -5.62 2.20
N ALA A 181 -3.33 -6.60 2.32
CA ALA A 181 -2.12 -6.68 1.51
C ALA A 181 -2.43 -6.70 0.02
N ARG A 182 -3.44 -7.49 -0.39
CA ARG A 182 -3.83 -7.57 -1.80
C ARG A 182 -4.32 -6.23 -2.33
N GLN A 183 -5.16 -5.51 -1.57
CA GLN A 183 -5.62 -4.19 -1.99
C GLN A 183 -4.47 -3.18 -2.12
N LEU A 184 -3.52 -3.19 -1.17
CA LEU A 184 -2.37 -2.29 -1.18
C LEU A 184 -1.35 -2.57 -2.29
N VAL A 185 -1.26 -3.81 -2.77
CA VAL A 185 -0.38 -4.18 -3.89
C VAL A 185 -1.05 -3.89 -5.24
N GLN A 186 -2.38 -3.98 -5.30
CA GLN A 186 -3.15 -3.82 -6.53
C GLN A 186 -3.41 -2.36 -6.92
N GLY A 187 -3.31 -1.41 -5.98
CA GLY A 187 -3.48 0.02 -6.23
C GLY A 187 -2.18 0.78 -6.05
#